data_AF-A0A1W9XBH3-F1
#
_entry.id   AF-A0A1W9XBH3-F1
#
_cell.length_a   1.000
_cell.length_b   1.000
_cell.length_c   1.000
_cell.angle_alpha   90.00
_cell.angle_beta   90.00
_cell.angle_gamma   90.00
#
_symmetry.space_group_name_H-M   'P 1'
#
loop_
_entity.id
_entity.type
_entity.pdbx_description
1 polymer ?
#
loop_
_entity_poly.entity_id
_entity_poly.type
_entity_poly.pdbx_seq_one_letter_code
_entity_poly.pdbx_strand_id
1 'polypeptide(L)'
;MHILFLSHYFPPETNAPASRTYEHARQWAKSPDVRVTVITNHPNHPYGRLYNGYKNQWLTREQTDGIEVLRVKTYLAPNAGFAKRILNYLFYMLASIIAGMRADRPDILIATSPQFFCAVAGFIVSCCKGCPFVFELRDIWPASIVSVGAMRRGLIIRSLEKLEFFLYRHATRIVALTDAFQRHLTDRGIPGDKIRVIKN
;
A
#
# COMPACT_ATOMS: atom_id res chain seq x y z
N MET A 1 1.19 -15.73 -14.29
CA MET A 1 0.69 -15.14 -13.04
C MET A 1 0.85 -13.63 -13.07
N HIS A 2 -0.20 -12.87 -12.81
CA HIS A 2 -0.18 -11.41 -12.72
C HIS A 2 -0.33 -10.94 -11.27
N ILE A 3 0.69 -10.24 -10.77
CA ILE A 3 0.71 -9.60 -9.46
C ILE A 3 0.41 -8.11 -9.63
N LEU A 4 -0.66 -7.62 -9.00
CA LEU A 4 -0.92 -6.19 -8.87
C LEU A 4 -0.53 -5.71 -7.47
N PHE A 5 0.47 -4.84 -7.38
CA PHE A 5 0.95 -4.27 -6.12
C PHE A 5 0.52 -2.81 -6.00
N LEU A 6 -0.28 -2.48 -4.99
CA LEU A 6 -0.56 -1.10 -4.61
C LEU A 6 0.45 -0.63 -3.54
N SER A 7 1.20 0.41 -3.86
CA SER A 7 2.14 1.06 -2.94
C SER A 7 2.04 2.56 -3.11
N HIS A 8 2.02 3.33 -2.03
CA HIS A 8 1.98 4.78 -2.14
C HIS A 8 3.32 5.37 -2.61
N TYR A 9 4.43 4.66 -2.33
CA TYR A 9 5.78 5.09 -2.66
C TYR A 9 6.46 4.06 -3.57
N PHE A 10 7.26 4.56 -4.53
CA PHE A 10 8.04 3.75 -5.45
C PHE A 10 9.20 4.59 -6.00
N PRO A 11 10.33 3.99 -6.45
CA PRO A 11 11.39 4.73 -7.12
C PRO A 11 10.82 5.67 -8.19
N PRO A 12 11.38 6.88 -8.36
CA PRO A 12 12.67 7.36 -7.86
C PRO A 12 12.70 7.88 -6.41
N GLU A 13 11.61 7.72 -5.65
CA GLU A 13 11.65 8.01 -4.21
C GLU A 13 12.62 7.05 -3.51
N THR A 14 13.47 7.59 -2.63
CA THR A 14 14.56 6.85 -1.96
C THR A 14 14.22 6.46 -0.53
N ASN A 15 12.95 6.58 -0.13
CA ASN A 15 12.51 6.17 1.19
C ASN A 15 12.43 4.64 1.30
N ALA A 16 12.58 4.11 2.52
CA ALA A 16 12.60 2.67 2.76
C ALA A 16 11.38 1.90 2.18
N PRO A 17 10.13 2.44 2.20
CA PRO A 17 9.01 1.80 1.54
C PRO A 17 9.18 1.66 0.02
N ALA A 18 9.67 2.70 -0.67
CA ALA A 18 9.86 2.66 -2.12
C ALA A 18 10.91 1.60 -2.51
N SER A 19 12.09 1.63 -1.89
CA SER A 19 13.17 0.68 -2.19
C SER A 19 12.72 -0.77 -1.97
N ARG A 20 12.00 -1.04 -0.88
CA ARG A 20 11.53 -2.39 -0.57
C ARG A 20 10.50 -2.90 -1.57
N THR A 21 9.48 -2.09 -1.88
CA THR A 21 8.47 -2.48 -2.88
C THR A 21 9.14 -2.75 -4.22
N TYR A 22 10.12 -1.93 -4.61
CA TYR A 22 10.89 -2.13 -5.83
C TYR A 22 11.67 -3.44 -5.82
N GLU A 23 12.43 -3.75 -4.76
CA GLU A 23 13.22 -4.99 -4.72
C GLU A 23 12.33 -6.25 -4.74
N HIS A 24 11.17 -6.23 -4.05
CA HIS A 24 10.21 -7.34 -4.13
C HIS A 24 9.63 -7.48 -5.54
N ALA A 25 9.15 -6.38 -6.13
CA ALA A 25 8.58 -6.38 -7.48
C ALA A 25 9.61 -6.83 -8.53
N ARG A 26 10.85 -6.34 -8.42
CA ARG A 26 11.96 -6.69 -9.31
C ARG A 26 12.32 -8.16 -9.19
N GLN A 27 12.37 -8.70 -7.98
CA GLN A 27 12.68 -10.12 -7.79
C GLN A 27 11.59 -11.02 -8.38
N TRP A 28 10.32 -10.65 -8.27
CA TRP A 28 9.22 -11.40 -8.90
C TRP A 28 9.22 -11.28 -10.41
N ALA A 29 9.50 -10.09 -10.95
CA ALA A 29 9.56 -9.81 -12.39
C ALA A 29 10.69 -10.57 -13.12
N LYS A 30 11.68 -11.14 -12.41
CA LYS A 30 12.69 -12.04 -13.01
C LYS A 30 12.12 -13.36 -13.51
N SER A 31 10.97 -13.79 -12.98
CA SER A 31 10.35 -15.04 -13.41
C SER A 31 9.57 -14.81 -14.72
N PRO A 32 9.83 -15.58 -15.79
CA PRO A 32 9.24 -15.32 -17.11
C PRO A 32 7.71 -15.44 -17.13
N ASP A 33 7.15 -16.26 -16.25
CA ASP A 33 5.71 -16.48 -16.13
C ASP A 33 5.02 -15.50 -15.16
N VAL A 34 5.76 -14.50 -14.65
CA VAL A 34 5.24 -13.53 -13.68
C VAL A 34 5.25 -12.13 -14.27
N ARG A 35 4.07 -11.55 -14.42
CA ARG A 35 3.88 -10.13 -14.72
C ARG A 35 3.66 -9.37 -13.42
N VAL A 36 4.39 -8.28 -13.21
CA VAL A 36 4.20 -7.40 -12.05
C VAL A 36 3.76 -6.03 -12.52
N THR A 37 2.64 -5.56 -11.99
CA THR A 37 2.16 -4.18 -12.16
C THR A 37 2.14 -3.49 -10.80
N VAL A 38 2.75 -2.32 -10.67
CA VAL A 38 2.74 -1.50 -9.46
C VAL A 38 1.90 -0.25 -9.69
N ILE A 39 0.88 -0.01 -8.85
CA ILE A 39 0.15 1.26 -8.83
C ILE A 39 0.71 2.14 -7.70
N THR A 40 1.28 3.28 -8.09
CA THR A 40 1.94 4.23 -7.19
C THR A 40 1.57 5.67 -7.48
N ASN A 41 1.93 6.62 -6.62
CA ASN A 41 1.75 8.03 -6.90
C ASN A 41 2.87 8.59 -7.81
N HIS A 42 2.69 9.81 -8.29
CA HIS A 42 3.80 10.56 -8.86
C HIS A 42 4.79 10.97 -7.75
N PRO A 43 6.10 10.77 -7.94
CA PRO A 43 7.10 10.90 -6.89
C PRO A 43 7.14 12.34 -6.38
N ASN A 44 6.96 12.50 -5.07
CA ASN A 44 6.88 13.82 -4.43
C ASN A 44 7.37 13.87 -2.98
N HIS A 45 7.58 12.72 -2.35
CA HIS A 45 8.11 12.64 -1.00
C HIS A 45 9.59 13.07 -0.95
N PRO A 46 10.07 13.76 0.10
CA PRO A 46 9.35 14.21 1.29
C PRO A 46 8.77 15.63 1.18
N TYR A 47 9.16 16.39 0.16
CA TYR A 47 8.91 17.83 0.10
C TYR A 47 7.52 18.21 -0.43
N GLY A 48 6.75 17.24 -0.93
CA GLY A 48 5.47 17.51 -1.57
C GLY A 48 5.62 18.25 -2.89
N ARG A 49 6.76 18.09 -3.55
CA ARG A 49 7.09 18.69 -4.84
C ARG A 49 7.42 17.55 -5.79
N LEU A 50 6.90 17.61 -7.01
CA LEU A 50 7.21 16.61 -8.03
C LEU A 50 8.71 16.55 -8.28
N TYR A 51 9.22 15.34 -8.51
CA TYR A 51 10.58 15.16 -8.97
C TYR A 51 10.74 15.71 -10.39
N ASN A 52 11.95 16.15 -10.75
CA ASN A 52 12.25 16.63 -12.09
C ASN A 52 11.90 15.58 -13.15
N GLY A 53 11.28 16.02 -14.25
CA GLY A 53 10.81 15.14 -15.32
C GLY A 53 9.42 14.54 -15.10
N TYR A 54 8.86 14.62 -13.89
CA TYR A 54 7.51 14.13 -13.61
C TYR A 54 6.45 15.22 -13.73
N LYS A 55 5.27 14.83 -14.21
CA LYS A 55 4.05 15.64 -14.25
C LYS A 55 2.96 14.91 -13.46
N ASN A 56 2.20 15.62 -12.62
CA ASN A 56 1.13 15.00 -11.81
C ASN A 56 -0.14 14.71 -12.65
N GLN A 57 0.00 13.80 -13.61
CA GLN A 57 -1.06 13.38 -14.54
C GLN A 57 -1.99 12.37 -13.88
N TRP A 58 -3.19 12.19 -14.44
CA TRP A 58 -4.16 11.21 -13.92
C TRP A 58 -3.63 9.79 -13.92
N LEU A 59 -2.94 9.41 -15.00
CA LEU A 59 -2.29 8.12 -15.14
C LEU A 59 -1.08 8.28 -16.07
N THR A 60 0.07 7.80 -15.63
CA THR A 60 1.28 7.64 -16.44
C THR A 60 1.73 6.18 -16.36
N ARG A 61 2.06 5.59 -17.51
CA ARG A 61 2.58 4.22 -17.58
C ARG A 61 4.08 4.26 -17.83
N GLU A 62 4.82 3.55 -17.01
CA GLU A 62 6.27 3.40 -17.10
C GLU A 62 6.62 1.91 -17.08
N GLN A 63 7.79 1.57 -17.61
CA GLN A 63 8.38 0.24 -17.50
C GLN A 63 9.76 0.36 -16.88
N THR A 64 10.05 -0.46 -15.87
CA THR A 64 11.36 -0.44 -15.18
C THR A 64 11.68 -1.84 -14.67
N ASP A 65 12.81 -2.42 -15.07
CA ASP A 65 13.26 -3.75 -14.63
C ASP A 65 12.20 -4.86 -14.76
N GLY A 66 11.40 -4.84 -15.83
CA GLY A 66 10.31 -5.80 -16.06
C GLY A 66 9.02 -5.52 -15.28
N ILE A 67 8.94 -4.39 -14.57
CA ILE A 67 7.79 -3.97 -13.77
C ILE A 67 7.00 -2.88 -14.50
N GLU A 68 5.72 -3.13 -14.76
CA GLU A 68 4.81 -2.10 -15.25
C GLU A 68 4.44 -1.16 -14.10
N VAL A 69 4.80 0.12 -14.19
CA VAL A 69 4.50 1.10 -13.15
C VAL A 69 3.41 2.03 -13.63
N LEU A 70 2.29 2.03 -12.91
CA LEU A 70 1.13 2.90 -13.14
C LEU A 70 1.15 4.02 -12.10
N ARG A 71 1.64 5.19 -12.50
CA ARG A 71 1.64 6.37 -11.63
C ARG A 71 0.33 7.11 -11.71
N VAL A 72 -0.31 7.32 -10.57
CA VAL A 72 -1.59 8.02 -10.47
C VAL A 72 -1.41 9.42 -9.90
N LYS A 73 -2.34 10.30 -10.26
CA LYS A 73 -2.39 11.65 -9.69
C LYS A 73 -2.53 11.57 -8.17
N THR A 74 -1.83 12.44 -7.45
CA THR A 74 -1.99 12.60 -6.00
C THR A 74 -2.08 14.07 -5.61
N TYR A 75 -2.58 14.36 -4.41
CA TYR A 75 -2.49 15.70 -3.84
C TYR A 75 -1.07 15.93 -3.33
N LEU A 76 -0.32 16.84 -3.93
CA LEU A 76 1.08 17.09 -3.56
C LEU A 76 1.13 17.79 -2.19
N ALA A 77 1.67 17.10 -1.21
CA ALA A 77 1.78 17.59 0.16
C ALA A 77 3.15 17.25 0.75
N PRO A 78 3.81 18.19 1.43
CA PRO A 78 5.02 17.87 2.15
C PRO A 78 4.70 16.86 3.25
N ASN A 79 5.71 16.13 3.69
CA ASN A 79 5.64 15.26 4.86
C ASN A 79 5.61 16.09 6.16
N ALA A 80 4.77 17.12 6.22
CA ALA A 80 4.60 18.05 7.31
C ALA A 80 3.11 18.41 7.45
N GLY A 81 2.62 18.39 8.69
CA GLY A 81 1.20 18.64 9.00
C GLY A 81 0.28 17.44 8.69
N PHE A 82 -0.77 17.29 9.49
CA PHE A 82 -1.64 16.10 9.47
C PHE A 82 -2.69 16.14 8.34
N ALA A 83 -3.41 17.25 8.19
CA ALA A 83 -4.56 17.35 7.28
C ALA A 83 -4.17 17.20 5.79
N LYS A 84 -3.11 17.88 5.35
CA LYS A 84 -2.63 17.81 3.96
C LYS A 84 -2.12 16.40 3.62
N ARG A 85 -1.51 15.70 4.57
CA ARG A 85 -1.06 14.31 4.40
C ARG A 85 -2.25 13.35 4.25
N ILE A 86 -3.30 13.52 5.04
CA ILE A 86 -4.53 12.73 4.86
C ILE A 86 -5.11 12.97 3.47
N LEU A 87 -5.18 14.22 3.00
CA LEU A 87 -5.69 14.52 1.67
C LEU A 87 -4.84 13.87 0.56
N ASN A 88 -3.52 13.88 0.70
CA ASN A 88 -2.60 13.13 -0.17
C ASN A 88 -2.93 11.63 -0.20
N TYR A 89 -3.08 10.99 0.96
CA TYR A 89 -3.38 9.55 1.02
C TYR A 89 -4.80 9.21 0.49
N LEU A 90 -5.81 10.04 0.77
CA LEU A 90 -7.17 9.87 0.25
C LEU A 90 -7.22 10.06 -1.26
N PHE A 91 -6.55 11.08 -1.79
CA PHE A 91 -6.51 11.31 -3.24
C PHE A 91 -5.84 10.13 -3.94
N TYR A 92 -4.70 9.66 -3.41
CA TYR A 92 -4.04 8.45 -3.93
C TYR A 92 -4.96 7.22 -3.86
N MET A 93 -5.70 7.01 -2.77
CA MET A 93 -6.64 5.90 -2.66
C MET A 93 -7.69 5.93 -3.77
N LEU A 94 -8.33 7.07 -4.00
CA LEU A 94 -9.33 7.20 -5.05
C LEU A 94 -8.72 7.00 -6.45
N ALA A 95 -7.58 7.61 -6.72
CA ALA A 95 -6.91 7.52 -8.02
C ALA A 95 -6.39 6.09 -8.29
N SER A 96 -5.88 5.39 -7.26
CA SER A 96 -5.41 4.00 -7.36
C SER A 96 -6.55 3.00 -7.52
N ILE A 97 -7.72 3.22 -6.89
CA ILE A 97 -8.92 2.43 -7.17
C ILE A 97 -9.30 2.56 -8.64
N ILE A 98 -9.38 3.80 -9.15
CA ILE A 98 -9.73 4.06 -10.55
C ILE A 98 -8.73 3.40 -11.52
N ALA A 99 -7.44 3.51 -11.25
CA ALA A 99 -6.40 2.86 -12.05
C ALA A 99 -6.47 1.33 -11.95
N GLY A 100 -6.66 0.77 -10.76
CA GLY A 100 -6.80 -0.67 -10.53
C GLY A 100 -8.02 -1.26 -11.21
N MET A 101 -9.13 -0.51 -11.26
CA MET A 101 -10.32 -0.91 -12.02
C MET A 101 -10.09 -0.97 -13.53
N ARG A 102 -9.20 -0.12 -14.05
CA ARG A 102 -8.81 -0.10 -15.47
C ARG A 102 -7.63 -1.00 -15.82
N ALA A 103 -6.91 -1.51 -14.83
CA ALA A 103 -5.85 -2.48 -15.02
C ALA A 103 -6.41 -3.85 -15.40
N ASP A 104 -5.58 -4.69 -16.02
CA ASP A 104 -5.91 -6.09 -16.28
C ASP A 104 -6.23 -6.81 -14.97
N ARG A 105 -7.09 -7.84 -15.03
CA ARG A 105 -7.47 -8.61 -13.83
C ARG A 105 -6.24 -9.37 -13.31
N PRO A 106 -5.78 -9.11 -12.07
CA PRO A 106 -4.65 -9.84 -11.52
C PRO A 106 -5.06 -11.18 -10.94
N ASP A 107 -4.09 -12.10 -10.86
CA ASP A 107 -4.23 -13.36 -10.12
C ASP A 107 -4.13 -13.12 -8.60
N ILE A 108 -3.39 -12.08 -8.19
CA ILE A 108 -3.22 -11.70 -6.79
C ILE A 108 -3.03 -10.19 -6.66
N LEU A 109 -3.67 -9.59 -5.65
CA LEU A 109 -3.47 -8.19 -5.30
C LEU A 109 -2.74 -8.09 -3.98
N ILE A 110 -1.65 -7.33 -3.96
CA ILE A 110 -0.88 -7.00 -2.76
C ILE A 110 -1.03 -5.51 -2.47
N ALA A 111 -1.31 -5.14 -1.21
CA ALA A 111 -1.25 -3.74 -0.79
C ALA A 111 -0.52 -3.60 0.54
N THR A 112 0.28 -2.55 0.65
CA THR A 112 1.21 -2.34 1.77
C THR A 112 0.76 -1.27 2.76
N SER A 113 1.11 -1.46 4.04
CA SER A 113 1.10 -0.42 5.08
C SER A 113 2.52 0.17 5.25
N PRO A 114 2.74 1.33 5.93
CA PRO A 114 1.84 2.05 6.83
C PRO A 114 0.83 2.98 6.13
N GLN A 115 0.86 3.12 4.80
CA GLN A 115 -0.11 3.99 4.11
C GLN A 115 -1.48 3.32 4.07
N PHE A 116 -2.20 3.38 5.18
CA PHE A 116 -3.46 2.70 5.43
C PHE A 116 -4.47 2.77 4.29
N PHE A 117 -4.64 3.95 3.69
CA PHE A 117 -5.55 4.14 2.57
C PHE A 117 -5.12 3.39 1.28
N CYS A 118 -3.85 3.03 1.15
CA CYS A 118 -3.35 2.13 0.11
C CYS A 118 -3.91 0.70 0.28
N ALA A 119 -3.93 0.19 1.51
CA ALA A 119 -4.53 -1.11 1.80
C ALA A 119 -6.05 -1.12 1.58
N VAL A 120 -6.73 -0.01 1.92
CA VAL A 120 -8.16 0.18 1.60
C VAL A 120 -8.41 0.14 0.09
N ALA A 121 -7.61 0.86 -0.70
CA ALA A 121 -7.70 0.82 -2.17
C ALA A 121 -7.48 -0.60 -2.70
N GLY A 122 -6.46 -1.31 -2.20
CA GLY A 122 -6.18 -2.69 -2.56
C GLY A 122 -7.34 -3.63 -2.28
N PHE A 123 -7.92 -3.54 -1.09
CA PHE A 123 -9.09 -4.34 -0.76
C PHE A 123 -10.26 -4.07 -1.71
N ILE A 124 -10.60 -2.81 -1.97
CA ILE A 124 -11.70 -2.45 -2.88
C ILE A 124 -11.45 -3.01 -4.28
N VAL A 125 -10.25 -2.79 -4.84
CA VAL A 125 -9.89 -3.30 -6.17
C VAL A 125 -9.94 -4.83 -6.20
N SER A 126 -9.46 -5.50 -5.15
CA SER A 126 -9.45 -6.97 -5.07
C SER A 126 -10.87 -7.56 -5.10
N CYS A 127 -11.81 -6.94 -4.37
CA CYS A 127 -13.22 -7.32 -4.36
C CYS A 127 -13.85 -7.11 -5.74
N CYS A 128 -13.63 -5.95 -6.35
CA CYS A 128 -14.20 -5.64 -7.65
C CYS A 128 -13.62 -6.51 -8.79
N LYS A 129 -12.35 -6.92 -8.67
CA LYS A 129 -11.68 -7.80 -9.64
C LYS A 129 -11.87 -9.28 -9.31
N GLY A 130 -12.45 -9.62 -8.15
CA GLY A 130 -12.62 -10.99 -7.68
C GLY A 130 -11.29 -11.75 -7.60
N CYS A 131 -10.26 -11.15 -6.99
CA CYS A 131 -8.95 -11.78 -6.79
C CYS A 131 -8.57 -11.82 -5.30
N PRO A 132 -7.71 -12.77 -4.88
CA PRO A 132 -7.17 -12.83 -3.53
C PRO A 132 -6.46 -11.54 -3.11
N PHE A 133 -6.77 -11.07 -1.91
CA PHE A 133 -6.16 -9.89 -1.30
C PHE A 133 -5.07 -10.29 -0.30
N VAL A 134 -3.84 -9.86 -0.55
CA VAL A 134 -2.72 -10.00 0.38
C VAL A 134 -2.44 -8.65 1.02
N PHE A 135 -2.55 -8.61 2.35
CA PHE A 135 -2.20 -7.43 3.13
C PHE A 135 -0.73 -7.54 3.56
N GLU A 136 0.10 -6.62 3.12
CA GLU A 136 1.49 -6.52 3.57
C GLU A 136 1.59 -5.57 4.78
N LEU A 137 1.69 -6.15 5.98
CA LEU A 137 1.70 -5.44 7.25
C LEU A 137 3.13 -5.01 7.62
N ARG A 138 3.39 -3.71 7.51
CA ARG A 138 4.68 -3.09 7.85
C ARG A 138 4.65 -2.24 9.12
N ASP A 139 3.47 -1.83 9.55
CA ASP A 139 3.24 -1.09 10.80
C ASP A 139 1.80 -1.32 11.27
N ILE A 140 1.59 -1.34 12.59
CA ILE A 140 0.28 -1.50 13.25
C ILE A 140 -0.35 -0.11 13.38
N TRP A 141 -0.71 0.44 12.23
CA TRP A 141 -1.37 1.73 12.14
C TRP A 141 -2.89 1.54 12.15
N PRO A 142 -3.62 2.06 13.16
CA PRO A 142 -3.40 3.38 13.79
C PRO A 142 -2.79 3.37 15.19
N ALA A 143 -2.59 2.19 15.80
CA ALA A 143 -2.12 2.07 17.18
C ALA A 143 -0.77 2.79 17.38
N SER A 144 0.16 2.65 16.43
CA SER A 144 1.46 3.33 16.47
C SER A 144 1.37 4.86 16.58
N ILE A 145 0.38 5.51 15.95
CA ILE A 145 0.18 6.97 16.05
C ILE A 145 -0.22 7.41 17.47
N VAL A 146 -1.05 6.60 18.14
CA VAL A 146 -1.49 6.89 19.50
C VAL A 146 -0.32 6.69 20.47
N SER A 147 0.45 5.62 20.29
CA SER A 147 1.61 5.30 21.13
C SER A 147 2.70 6.37 21.10
N VAL A 148 2.93 7.00 19.94
CA VAL A 148 3.91 8.11 19.81
C VAL A 148 3.33 9.48 20.21
N GLY A 149 2.09 9.54 20.70
CA GLY A 149 1.45 10.77 21.15
C GLY A 149 1.03 11.74 20.03
N ALA A 150 1.10 11.32 18.77
CA ALA A 150 0.77 12.18 17.62
C ALA A 150 -0.73 12.45 17.48
N MET A 151 -1.59 11.59 18.05
CA MET A 151 -3.03 11.79 18.08
C MET A 151 -3.64 11.19 19.34
N ARG A 152 -4.59 11.90 19.96
CA ARG A 152 -5.34 11.35 21.10
C ARG A 152 -6.29 10.26 20.64
N ARG A 153 -6.44 9.22 21.45
CA ARG A 153 -7.44 8.17 21.21
C ARG A 153 -8.83 8.79 21.27
N GLY A 154 -9.56 8.68 20.17
CA GLY A 154 -10.91 9.24 20.03
C GLY A 154 -11.73 8.44 19.01
N LEU A 155 -12.88 8.99 18.59
CA LEU A 155 -13.77 8.32 17.65
C LEU A 155 -13.08 8.01 16.31
N ILE A 156 -12.26 8.92 15.80
CA ILE A 156 -11.52 8.73 14.53
C ILE A 156 -10.57 7.54 14.62
N ILE A 157 -9.73 7.48 15.67
CA ILE A 157 -8.81 6.36 15.88
C ILE A 157 -9.57 5.04 16.00
N ARG A 158 -10.67 5.01 16.77
CA ARG A 158 -11.50 3.79 16.91
C ARG A 158 -12.09 3.34 15.57
N SER A 159 -12.53 4.27 14.73
CA SER A 159 -13.03 3.95 13.39
C SER A 159 -11.93 3.40 12.48
N LEU A 160 -10.73 3.97 12.55
CA LEU A 160 -9.57 3.49 11.79
C LEU A 160 -9.11 2.11 12.29
N GLU A 161 -9.08 1.87 13.60
CA GLU A 161 -8.78 0.55 14.20
C GLU A 161 -9.80 -0.50 13.74
N LYS A 162 -11.10 -0.15 13.70
CA LYS A 162 -12.14 -1.04 13.19
C LYS A 162 -11.94 -1.37 11.71
N LEU A 163 -11.61 -0.37 10.90
CA LEU A 163 -11.38 -0.57 9.47
C LEU A 163 -10.08 -1.36 9.22
N GLU A 164 -9.02 -1.13 9.99
CA GLU A 164 -7.80 -1.93 9.99
C GLU A 164 -8.11 -3.42 10.25
N PHE A 165 -8.88 -3.70 11.31
CA PHE A 165 -9.30 -5.06 11.65
C PHE A 165 -10.18 -5.69 10.59
N PHE A 166 -11.08 -4.89 9.99
CA PHE A 166 -11.88 -5.32 8.88
C PHE A 166 -10.99 -5.78 7.70
N LEU A 167 -9.96 -5.01 7.34
CA LEU A 167 -9.03 -5.40 6.26
C LEU A 167 -8.26 -6.69 6.60
N TYR A 168 -7.77 -6.85 7.84
CA TYR A 168 -7.09 -8.08 8.25
C TYR A 168 -7.99 -9.31 8.17
N ARG A 169 -9.25 -9.18 8.60
CA ARG A 169 -10.21 -10.28 8.56
C ARG A 169 -10.54 -10.70 7.13
N HIS A 170 -10.59 -9.75 6.20
CA HIS A 170 -10.93 -10.03 4.81
C HIS A 170 -9.74 -10.34 3.90
N ALA A 171 -8.51 -10.03 4.32
CA ALA A 171 -7.32 -10.45 3.60
C ALA A 171 -7.25 -11.98 3.49
N THR A 172 -6.94 -12.51 2.32
CA THR A 172 -6.70 -13.94 2.09
C THR A 172 -5.44 -14.39 2.83
N ARG A 173 -4.39 -13.55 2.80
CA ARG A 173 -3.15 -13.72 3.56
C ARG A 173 -2.64 -12.38 4.08
N ILE A 174 -1.93 -12.42 5.19
CA ILE A 174 -1.24 -11.28 5.78
C ILE A 174 0.24 -11.61 5.83
N VAL A 175 1.06 -10.77 5.21
CA VAL A 175 2.52 -10.83 5.32
C VAL A 175 2.95 -9.88 6.42
N ALA A 176 3.43 -10.41 7.54
CA ALA A 176 3.90 -9.62 8.68
C ALA A 176 5.43 -9.52 8.68
N LEU A 177 5.96 -8.37 9.10
CA LEU A 177 7.41 -8.15 9.17
C LEU A 177 8.07 -8.85 10.37
N THR A 178 7.35 -9.02 11.48
CA THR A 178 7.92 -9.55 12.73
C THR A 178 6.98 -10.56 13.39
N ASP A 179 7.57 -11.46 14.18
CA ASP A 179 6.84 -12.39 15.03
C ASP A 179 5.96 -11.65 16.06
N ALA A 180 6.37 -10.44 16.47
CA ALA A 180 5.57 -9.57 17.34
C ALA A 180 4.29 -9.07 16.67
N PHE A 181 4.34 -8.73 15.37
CA PHE A 181 3.13 -8.35 14.62
C PHE A 181 2.19 -9.52 14.43
N GLN A 182 2.72 -10.71 14.18
CA GLN A 182 1.90 -11.92 14.14
C GLN A 182 1.19 -12.15 15.47
N ARG A 183 1.91 -12.11 16.59
CA ARG A 183 1.32 -12.24 17.93
C ARG A 183 0.24 -11.19 18.18
N HIS A 184 0.52 -9.92 17.87
CA HIS A 184 -0.44 -8.84 18.04
C HIS A 184 -1.76 -9.09 17.27
N LEU A 185 -1.68 -9.60 16.04
CA LEU A 185 -2.85 -9.92 15.24
C LEU A 185 -3.60 -11.16 15.78
N THR A 186 -2.87 -12.20 16.18
CA THR A 186 -3.48 -13.43 16.72
C THR A 186 -4.19 -13.18 18.04
N ASP A 187 -3.58 -12.37 18.93
CA ASP A 187 -4.16 -12.00 20.23
C ASP A 187 -5.46 -11.19 20.07
N ARG A 188 -5.64 -10.56 18.90
CA ARG A 188 -6.85 -9.80 18.55
C ARG A 188 -7.81 -10.59 17.65
N GLY A 189 -7.61 -11.91 17.54
CA GLY A 189 -8.55 -12.84 16.92
C GLY A 189 -8.41 -13.01 15.40
N ILE A 190 -7.26 -12.65 14.82
CA ILE A 190 -6.94 -13.00 13.43
C ILE A 190 -6.36 -14.43 13.39
N PRO A 191 -6.90 -15.34 12.57
CA PRO A 191 -6.37 -16.71 12.47
C PRO A 191 -4.89 -16.73 12.07
N GLY A 192 -4.07 -17.45 12.85
CA GLY A 192 -2.62 -17.48 12.67
C GLY A 192 -2.15 -18.14 11.36
N ASP A 193 -2.96 -19.05 10.80
CA ASP A 193 -2.72 -19.70 9.51
C ASP A 193 -2.79 -18.72 8.32
N LYS A 194 -3.53 -17.61 8.47
CA LYS A 194 -3.58 -16.51 7.49
C LYS A 194 -2.34 -15.63 7.52
N ILE A 195 -1.57 -15.65 8.61
CA ILE A 195 -0.43 -14.78 8.82
C ILE A 195 0.86 -15.55 8.50
N ARG A 196 1.74 -14.93 7.72
CA ARG A 196 3.08 -15.42 7.45
C ARG A 196 4.08 -14.32 7.76
N VAL A 197 5.09 -14.64 8.56
CA VAL A 197 6.18 -13.72 8.88
C VAL A 197 7.23 -13.86 7.79
N ILE A 198 7.45 -12.78 7.03
CA ILE A 198 8.51 -12.70 6.02
C ILE A 198 9.34 -11.46 6.33
N LYS A 199 10.57 -11.70 6.75
CA LYS A 199 11.55 -10.65 7.09
C LYS A 199 12.16 -10.11 5.78
N ASN A 200 12.60 -8.85 5.81
CA ASN A 200 13.29 -8.24 4.67
C ASN A 200 14.68 -8.83 4.46
#